data_AF-H3BV36-F1
#
_entry.id   AF-H3BV36-F1
#
_cell.length_a   1.000
_cell.length_b   1.000
_cell.length_c   1.000
_cell.angle_alpha   90.00
_cell.angle_beta   90.00
_cell.angle_gamma   90.00
#
_symmetry.space_group_name_H-M   'P 1'
#
loop_
_entity.id
_entity.type
_entity.pdbx_description
1 polymer ?
#
loop_
_entity_poly.entity_id
_entity_poly.type
_entity_poly.pdbx_seq_one_letter_code
_entity_poly.pdbx_strand_id
1 'polypeptide(L)'
;MVPLVAVVSGPRAQLFACLLRLGTQQVGPLQLHTGASHAARNHYEVLVLGGGSGGITMAARMKRKVGAENVAIVEPSERHFYQPIWTLVGAGAKQLSSSGRPTASVIPSGVEWIKARVTELNPDKNCIHTDDDEKISYRYL
;
A
#
# COMPACT_ATOMS: atom_id res chain seq x y z
N MET A 1 31.52 45.01 28.62
CA MET A 1 32.52 44.13 27.97
C MET A 1 32.20 44.15 26.48
N VAL A 2 33.02 44.86 25.71
CA VAL A 2 32.84 45.31 24.31
C VAL A 2 33.11 44.14 23.32
N PRO A 3 32.57 44.20 22.09
CA PRO A 3 32.18 43.05 21.25
C PRO A 3 33.25 42.69 20.21
N LEU A 4 33.02 41.66 19.38
CA LEU A 4 33.79 41.53 18.13
C LEU A 4 32.95 41.00 16.97
N VAL A 5 32.99 41.81 15.91
CA VAL A 5 32.41 41.64 14.58
C VAL A 5 33.36 40.81 13.71
N ALA A 6 32.77 40.15 12.69
CA ALA A 6 33.38 39.36 11.64
C ALA A 6 34.50 40.06 10.83
N VAL A 7 35.47 39.28 10.32
CA VAL A 7 36.25 39.63 9.11
C VAL A 7 36.58 38.38 8.29
N VAL A 8 36.35 38.51 6.99
CA VAL A 8 36.61 37.62 5.85
C VAL A 8 38.09 37.63 5.43
N SER A 9 38.53 36.57 4.73
CA SER A 9 39.58 36.47 3.67
C SER A 9 40.45 35.24 3.93
N GLY A 10 40.76 34.34 2.99
CA GLY A 10 41.19 34.51 1.60
C GLY A 10 42.49 33.70 1.43
N PRO A 11 42.80 33.14 0.25
CA PRO A 11 43.49 31.86 0.10
C PRO A 11 45.01 31.98 -0.06
N ARG A 12 45.76 30.92 0.28
CA ARG A 12 47.08 30.69 -0.34
C ARG A 12 47.47 29.22 -0.40
N ALA A 13 47.74 28.82 -1.64
CA ALA A 13 48.15 27.51 -2.09
C ALA A 13 49.45 27.04 -1.46
N GLN A 14 49.53 25.73 -1.18
CA GLN A 14 50.76 24.97 -1.37
C GLN A 14 50.42 23.63 -2.02
N LEU A 15 50.97 23.47 -3.23
CA LEU A 15 51.05 22.24 -4.00
C LEU A 15 51.76 21.16 -3.17
N PHE A 16 51.13 20.00 -3.01
CA PHE A 16 51.88 18.77 -2.74
C PHE A 16 51.49 17.69 -3.73
N ALA A 17 52.55 17.06 -4.22
CA ALA A 17 52.62 16.20 -5.37
C ALA A 17 51.77 14.93 -5.23
N CYS A 18 51.24 14.55 -6.39
CA CYS A 18 50.81 13.22 -6.79
C CYS A 18 51.72 12.11 -6.21
N LEU A 19 51.13 11.21 -5.43
CA LEU A 19 51.66 9.87 -5.19
C LEU A 19 50.53 8.85 -5.33
N LEU A 20 50.66 8.06 -6.38
CA LEU A 20 49.86 6.91 -6.77
C LEU A 20 49.58 5.94 -5.61
N ARG A 21 48.31 5.61 -5.41
CA ARG A 21 47.88 4.25 -5.06
C ARG A 21 46.54 3.98 -5.74
N LEU A 22 46.58 3.30 -6.89
CA LEU A 22 45.43 2.58 -7.40
C LEU A 22 45.09 1.47 -6.39
N GLY A 23 44.20 1.78 -5.45
CA GLY A 23 43.51 0.78 -4.66
C GLY A 23 42.40 0.19 -5.51
N THR A 24 42.48 -1.10 -5.80
CA THR A 24 41.39 -1.88 -6.38
C THR A 24 40.22 -1.87 -5.40
N GLN A 25 39.14 -1.15 -5.73
CA GLN A 25 37.89 -1.26 -4.99
C GLN A 25 37.26 -2.63 -5.33
N GLN A 26 37.26 -3.53 -4.35
CA GLN A 26 36.49 -4.76 -4.37
C GLN A 26 35.01 -4.40 -4.17
N VAL A 27 34.23 -4.47 -5.23
CA VAL A 27 32.76 -4.37 -5.16
C VAL A 27 32.25 -5.71 -4.67
N GLY A 28 31.76 -5.76 -3.43
CA GLY A 28 31.13 -6.95 -2.86
C GLY A 28 29.88 -7.35 -3.65
N PRO A 29 29.47 -8.62 -3.60
CA PRO A 29 28.31 -9.11 -4.35
C PRO A 29 27.05 -8.35 -3.92
N LEU A 30 26.34 -7.82 -4.91
CA LEU A 30 25.05 -7.17 -4.79
C LEU A 30 24.05 -8.19 -4.21
N GLN A 31 23.65 -8.02 -2.96
CA GLN A 31 22.66 -8.87 -2.31
C GLN A 31 21.27 -8.52 -2.87
N LEU A 32 20.87 -9.23 -3.92
CA LEU A 32 19.51 -9.24 -4.44
C LEU A 32 18.59 -9.75 -3.32
N HIS A 33 17.83 -8.84 -2.72
CA HIS A 33 16.68 -9.20 -1.90
C HIS A 33 15.63 -9.72 -2.87
N THR A 34 15.53 -11.05 -2.94
CA THR A 34 14.38 -11.72 -3.57
C THR A 34 13.14 -11.24 -2.83
N GLY A 35 12.45 -10.24 -3.39
CA GLY A 35 11.10 -9.92 -2.99
C GLY A 35 10.30 -11.21 -3.13
N ALA A 36 9.75 -11.71 -2.03
CA ALA A 36 8.87 -12.86 -2.09
C ALA A 36 7.72 -12.50 -3.03
N SER A 37 7.70 -13.08 -4.21
CA SER A 37 6.49 -13.16 -5.03
C SER A 37 5.47 -13.91 -4.16
N HIS A 38 4.47 -13.19 -3.65
CA HIS A 38 3.34 -13.83 -3.00
C HIS A 38 2.62 -14.59 -4.11
N ALA A 39 2.80 -15.91 -4.16
CA ALA A 39 2.00 -16.75 -5.03
C ALA A 39 0.53 -16.43 -4.73
N ALA A 40 -0.24 -16.08 -5.76
CA ALA A 40 -1.66 -15.75 -5.62
C ALA A 40 -2.36 -16.88 -4.86
N ARG A 41 -2.95 -16.54 -3.72
CA ARG A 41 -3.73 -17.51 -2.95
C ARG A 41 -5.14 -17.53 -3.48
N ASN A 42 -5.54 -18.66 -4.08
CA ASN A 42 -6.89 -18.81 -4.63
C ASN A 42 -7.93 -19.29 -3.58
N HIS A 43 -7.59 -19.20 -2.29
CA HIS A 43 -8.46 -19.57 -1.17
C HIS A 43 -8.22 -18.69 0.05
N TYR A 44 -9.31 -18.21 0.66
CA TYR A 44 -9.30 -17.48 1.93
C TYR A 44 -10.30 -18.07 2.91
N GLU A 45 -9.99 -18.00 4.20
CA GLU A 45 -10.99 -18.38 5.21
C GLU A 45 -12.18 -17.42 5.16
N VAL A 46 -11.92 -16.11 5.02
CA VAL A 46 -12.96 -15.10 4.85
C VAL A 46 -12.67 -14.26 3.61
N LEU A 47 -13.58 -14.32 2.64
CA LEU A 47 -13.52 -13.47 1.45
C LEU A 47 -14.57 -12.36 1.59
N VAL A 48 -14.18 -11.10 1.43
CA VAL A 48 -15.09 -9.97 1.53
C VAL A 48 -15.29 -9.36 0.15
N LEU A 49 -16.54 -9.30 -0.32
CA LEU A 49 -16.87 -8.68 -1.59
C LEU A 49 -17.19 -7.19 -1.41
N GLY A 50 -16.41 -6.33 -2.06
CA GLY A 50 -16.51 -4.87 -2.01
C GLY A 50 -15.67 -4.24 -0.89
N GLY A 51 -14.93 -3.20 -1.23
CA GLY A 51 -14.04 -2.43 -0.35
C GLY A 51 -14.65 -1.09 0.10
N GLY A 52 -15.98 -1.02 0.15
CA GLY A 52 -16.73 0.13 0.69
C GLY A 52 -16.78 0.15 2.22
N SER A 53 -17.66 0.95 2.81
CA SER A 53 -17.73 1.14 4.27
C SER A 53 -17.99 -0.18 5.02
N GLY A 54 -18.91 -1.00 4.52
CA GLY A 54 -19.22 -2.31 5.10
C GLY A 54 -18.05 -3.28 4.98
N GLY A 55 -17.48 -3.41 3.78
CA GLY A 55 -16.39 -4.35 3.50
C GLY A 55 -15.13 -4.08 4.30
N ILE A 56 -14.63 -2.84 4.32
CA ILE A 56 -13.47 -2.45 5.13
C ILE A 56 -13.74 -2.72 6.63
N THR A 57 -14.95 -2.39 7.10
CA THR A 57 -15.33 -2.63 8.50
C THR A 57 -15.32 -4.12 8.84
N MET A 58 -15.89 -4.96 7.97
CA MET A 58 -15.96 -6.40 8.17
C MET A 58 -14.60 -7.06 8.06
N ALA A 59 -13.79 -6.70 7.06
CA ALA A 59 -12.43 -7.19 6.93
C ALA A 59 -11.58 -6.85 8.18
N ALA A 60 -11.68 -5.63 8.71
CA ALA A 60 -10.99 -5.26 9.95
C ALA A 60 -11.43 -6.09 11.15
N ARG A 61 -12.74 -6.42 11.24
CA ARG A 61 -13.29 -7.29 12.30
C ARG A 61 -12.81 -8.72 12.14
N MET A 62 -12.84 -9.26 10.93
CA MET A 62 -12.47 -10.65 10.64
C MET A 62 -10.98 -10.87 10.78
N LYS A 63 -10.14 -9.90 10.38
CA LYS A 63 -8.70 -9.89 10.67
C LYS A 63 -8.39 -10.19 12.15
N ARG A 64 -9.17 -9.64 13.09
CA ARG A 64 -8.96 -9.88 14.54
C ARG A 64 -9.40 -11.27 14.99
N LYS A 65 -10.26 -11.95 14.22
CA LYS A 65 -10.79 -13.26 14.54
C LYS A 65 -9.99 -14.40 13.92
N VAL A 66 -9.59 -14.25 12.66
CA VAL A 66 -8.98 -15.33 11.87
C VAL A 66 -7.54 -15.03 11.43
N GLY A 67 -6.97 -13.87 11.78
CA GLY A 67 -5.67 -13.44 11.24
C GLY A 67 -5.84 -12.63 9.95
N ALA A 68 -4.87 -11.76 9.65
CA ALA A 68 -4.98 -10.86 8.50
C ALA A 68 -4.78 -11.60 7.17
N GLU A 69 -3.85 -12.55 7.19
CA GLU A 69 -3.44 -13.40 6.08
C GLU A 69 -4.52 -14.38 5.61
N ASN A 70 -5.62 -14.50 6.36
CA ASN A 70 -6.76 -15.37 6.04
C ASN A 70 -7.98 -14.59 5.54
N VAL A 71 -7.84 -13.28 5.36
CA VAL A 71 -8.88 -12.39 4.86
C VAL A 71 -8.43 -11.73 3.56
N ALA A 72 -9.32 -11.69 2.57
CA ALA A 72 -9.15 -10.89 1.37
C ALA A 72 -10.36 -9.98 1.11
N ILE A 73 -10.10 -8.86 0.43
CA ILE A 73 -11.13 -7.93 -0.06
C ILE A 73 -11.02 -7.86 -1.58
N VAL A 74 -12.12 -8.13 -2.28
CA VAL A 74 -12.23 -7.93 -3.74
C VAL A 74 -12.85 -6.56 -3.99
N GLU A 75 -12.08 -5.61 -4.52
CA GLU A 75 -12.53 -4.23 -4.79
C GLU A 75 -11.78 -3.61 -5.98
N PRO A 76 -12.48 -3.19 -7.05
CA PRO A 76 -11.80 -2.62 -8.22
C PRO A 76 -11.34 -1.16 -8.02
N SER A 77 -12.04 -0.37 -7.20
CA SER A 77 -11.76 1.08 -7.08
C SER A 77 -10.47 1.37 -6.33
N GLU A 78 -9.63 2.24 -6.90
CA GLU A 78 -8.46 2.79 -6.22
C GLU A 78 -8.80 3.85 -5.16
N ARG A 79 -10.04 4.33 -5.11
CA ARG A 79 -10.49 5.32 -4.13
C ARG A 79 -11.66 4.82 -3.30
N HIS A 80 -11.51 4.96 -1.99
CA HIS A 80 -12.55 4.75 -0.99
C HIS A 80 -13.12 6.10 -0.56
N PHE A 81 -14.45 6.23 -0.53
CA PHE A 81 -15.13 7.48 -0.19
C PHE A 81 -15.98 7.37 1.07
N TYR A 82 -15.88 8.41 1.91
CA TYR A 82 -16.89 8.70 2.91
C TYR A 82 -18.03 9.49 2.26
N GLN A 83 -18.94 8.76 1.60
CA GLN A 83 -20.05 9.32 0.82
C GLN A 83 -20.98 10.27 1.61
N PRO A 84 -21.24 10.10 2.93
CA PRO A 84 -22.14 11.01 3.65
C PRO A 84 -21.73 12.49 3.61
N ILE A 85 -20.45 12.81 3.41
CA ILE A 85 -20.00 14.21 3.30
C ILE A 85 -20.41 14.87 1.96
N TRP A 86 -20.85 14.10 0.97
CA TRP A 86 -21.20 14.60 -0.37
C TRP A 86 -22.39 15.55 -0.36
N THR A 87 -23.33 15.40 0.57
CA THR A 87 -24.40 16.39 0.76
C THR A 87 -23.84 17.79 1.03
N LEU A 88 -22.80 17.88 1.87
CA LEU A 88 -22.12 19.15 2.16
C LEU A 88 -21.24 19.62 1.00
N VAL A 89 -20.74 18.71 0.18
CA VAL A 89 -20.03 19.06 -1.08
C VAL A 89 -21.00 19.69 -2.06
N GLY A 90 -22.17 19.09 -2.28
CA GLY A 90 -23.22 19.65 -3.15
C GLY A 90 -23.75 21.00 -2.67
N ALA A 91 -23.71 21.25 -1.35
CA ALA A 91 -24.04 22.53 -0.75
C ALA A 91 -22.89 23.56 -0.75
N GLY A 92 -21.71 23.22 -1.30
CA GLY A 92 -20.54 24.11 -1.33
C GLY A 92 -19.81 24.28 0.01
N ALA A 93 -20.19 23.54 1.05
CA ALA A 93 -19.64 23.65 2.41
C ALA A 93 -18.39 22.77 2.65
N LYS A 94 -18.14 21.78 1.79
CA LYS A 94 -16.98 20.87 1.86
C LYS A 94 -16.38 20.62 0.49
N GLN A 95 -15.09 20.24 0.48
CA GLN A 95 -14.37 19.88 -0.74
C GLN A 95 -14.52 18.39 -1.04
N LEU A 96 -14.78 18.03 -2.31
CA LEU A 96 -14.90 16.62 -2.73
C LEU A 96 -13.62 15.81 -2.44
N SER A 97 -12.45 16.42 -2.60
CA SER A 97 -11.15 15.79 -2.31
C SER A 97 -11.04 15.29 -0.86
N SER A 98 -11.66 15.97 0.10
CA SER A 98 -11.66 15.57 1.52
C SER A 98 -12.49 14.32 1.80
N SER A 99 -13.36 13.92 0.87
CA SER A 99 -14.24 12.76 1.03
C SER A 99 -13.57 11.44 0.68
N GLY A 100 -12.45 11.46 -0.05
CA GLY A 100 -11.81 10.27 -0.60
C GLY A 100 -10.42 10.01 -0.03
N ARG A 101 -10.04 8.74 0.07
CA ARG A 101 -8.68 8.28 0.34
C ARG A 101 -8.29 7.17 -0.65
N PRO A 102 -6.98 6.94 -0.91
CA PRO A 102 -6.56 5.74 -1.63
C PRO A 102 -7.09 4.48 -0.94
N THR A 103 -7.69 3.55 -1.68
CA THR A 103 -8.22 2.29 -1.14
C THR A 103 -7.14 1.55 -0.36
N ALA A 104 -5.94 1.43 -0.93
CA ALA A 104 -4.76 0.84 -0.27
C ALA A 104 -4.50 1.39 1.15
N SER A 105 -4.77 2.68 1.39
CA SER A 105 -4.52 3.32 2.70
C SER A 105 -5.53 2.94 3.79
N VAL A 106 -6.68 2.38 3.39
CA VAL A 106 -7.76 1.98 4.31
C VAL A 106 -7.96 0.47 4.40
N ILE A 107 -7.32 -0.31 3.52
CA ILE A 107 -7.24 -1.76 3.67
C ILE A 107 -6.58 -2.09 5.03
N PRO A 108 -7.18 -2.95 5.87
CA PRO A 108 -6.55 -3.32 7.14
C PRO A 108 -5.19 -3.97 6.91
N SER A 109 -4.16 -3.56 7.65
CA SER A 109 -2.79 -4.06 7.40
C SER A 109 -2.70 -5.58 7.39
N GLY A 110 -2.03 -6.14 6.38
CA GLY A 110 -1.87 -7.60 6.21
C GLY A 110 -3.07 -8.32 5.59
N VAL A 111 -4.22 -7.67 5.42
CA VAL A 111 -5.34 -8.19 4.62
C VAL A 111 -5.00 -8.02 3.16
N GLU A 112 -5.30 -9.03 2.35
CA GLU A 112 -5.04 -8.99 0.92
C GLU A 112 -6.10 -8.15 0.19
N TRP A 113 -5.64 -7.25 -0.68
CA TRP A 113 -6.50 -6.50 -1.57
C TRP A 113 -6.39 -7.04 -2.99
N ILE A 114 -7.45 -7.71 -3.42
CA ILE A 114 -7.61 -8.24 -4.77
C ILE A 114 -8.30 -7.14 -5.58
N LYS A 115 -7.51 -6.42 -6.39
CA LYS A 115 -7.99 -5.26 -7.14
C LYS A 115 -8.67 -5.67 -8.44
N ALA A 116 -9.80 -6.35 -8.29
CA ALA A 116 -10.62 -6.87 -9.37
C ALA A 116 -12.10 -6.63 -9.07
N ARG A 117 -12.95 -6.79 -10.09
CA ARG A 117 -14.40 -6.78 -9.95
C ARG A 117 -14.91 -8.21 -9.93
N VAL A 118 -15.84 -8.52 -9.03
CA VAL A 118 -16.54 -9.80 -9.03
C VAL A 118 -17.46 -9.89 -10.24
N THR A 119 -17.40 -11.00 -10.98
CA THR A 119 -18.20 -11.26 -12.18
C THR A 119 -19.26 -12.35 -11.96
N GLU A 120 -18.97 -13.36 -11.15
CA GLU A 120 -19.88 -14.47 -10.85
C GLU A 120 -19.73 -14.95 -9.39
N LEU A 121 -20.83 -15.38 -8.77
CA LEU A 121 -20.83 -16.07 -7.49
C LEU A 121 -21.36 -17.49 -7.68
N ASN A 122 -20.61 -18.48 -7.20
CA ASN A 122 -21.02 -19.88 -7.19
C ASN A 122 -21.03 -20.42 -5.75
N PRO A 123 -22.13 -20.21 -5.00
CA PRO A 123 -22.23 -20.62 -3.60
C PRO A 123 -22.24 -22.14 -3.43
N ASP A 124 -22.78 -22.90 -4.38
CA ASP A 124 -22.78 -24.37 -4.33
C ASP A 124 -21.35 -24.96 -4.28
N LYS A 125 -20.38 -24.23 -4.84
CA LYS A 125 -18.95 -24.59 -4.85
C LYS A 125 -18.09 -23.71 -3.96
N ASN A 126 -18.69 -22.83 -3.16
CA ASN A 126 -18.01 -21.85 -2.30
C ASN A 126 -16.90 -21.07 -3.02
N CYS A 127 -17.20 -20.51 -4.19
CA CYS A 127 -16.25 -19.70 -4.95
C CYS A 127 -16.88 -18.53 -5.72
N ILE A 128 -16.05 -17.58 -6.11
CA ILE A 128 -16.40 -16.46 -7.00
C ILE A 128 -15.45 -16.41 -8.20
N HIS A 129 -15.87 -15.73 -9.25
CA HIS A 129 -15.01 -15.35 -10.38
C HIS A 129 -14.81 -13.83 -10.41
N THR A 130 -13.64 -13.40 -10.87
CA THR A 130 -13.32 -11.99 -11.10
C THR A 130 -13.29 -11.65 -12.58
N ASP A 131 -13.11 -10.38 -12.92
CA ASP A 131 -12.89 -9.91 -14.30
C ASP A 131 -11.46 -10.09 -14.80
N ASP A 132 -10.56 -10.57 -13.95
CA ASP A 132 -9.20 -11.00 -14.29
C ASP A 132 -9.14 -12.51 -14.64
N ASP A 133 -10.29 -13.13 -14.93
CA ASP A 133 -10.46 -14.57 -15.18
C ASP A 133 -9.99 -15.48 -14.03
N GLU A 134 -9.87 -14.93 -12.82
CA GLU A 134 -9.45 -15.67 -11.63
C GLU A 134 -10.65 -16.29 -10.89
N LYS A 135 -10.44 -17.49 -10.35
CA LYS A 135 -11.40 -18.17 -9.47
C LYS A 135 -10.87 -18.17 -8.04
N ILE A 136 -11.64 -17.59 -7.12
CA ILE A 136 -11.28 -17.49 -5.70
C ILE A 136 -12.30 -18.26 -4.87
N SER A 137 -11.82 -19.19 -4.06
CA SER A 137 -12.65 -19.97 -3.15
C SER A 137 -12.63 -19.41 -1.73
N TYR A 138 -13.65 -19.76 -0.94
CA TYR A 138 -13.80 -19.25 0.43
C TYR A 138 -14.35 -20.29 1.39
N ARG A 139 -14.10 -20.10 2.69
CA ARG A 139 -14.86 -20.79 3.75
C ARG A 139 -16.09 -19.98 4.18
N TYR A 140 -15.95 -18.67 4.28
CA TYR A 140 -17.03 -17.70 4.53
C TYR A 140 -16.93 -16.54 3.53
N LEU A 141 -18.09 -16.06 3.07
CA LEU A 141 -18.24 -14.92 2.14
C LEU A 141 -19.01 -13.78 2.81
#